data_AF-A0A8T4I2I7-F1
#
_entry.id   AF-A0A8T4I2I7-F1
#
_cell.length_a   1.000
_cell.length_b   1.000
_cell.length_c   1.000
_cell.angle_alpha   90.00
_cell.angle_beta   90.00
_cell.angle_gamma   90.00
#
_symmetry.space_group_name_H-M   'P 1'
#
loop_
_entity.id
_entity.type
_entity.pdbx_description
1 polymer ?
#
loop_
_entity_poly.entity_id
_entity_poly.type
_entity_poly.pdbx_seq_one_letter_code
_entity_poly.pdbx_strand_id
1 'polypeptide(L)' 'SVDSGLRAIGGDYSQAAYGVGMEISIKLSREATYIDEDGAVHAAFQENLVLLLAEAYYGFVLGDAEAFVKFTGTPSGT' A
#
# COMPACT_ATOMS: atom_id res chain seq x y z
N SER A 1 -14.91 8.21 7.34
CA SER A 1 -14.19 7.09 7.98
C SER A 1 -14.49 7.14 9.47
N VAL A 2 -14.97 6.04 10.06
CA VAL A 2 -15.28 5.94 11.49
C VAL A 2 -14.07 5.35 12.24
N ASP A 3 -13.74 5.88 13.42
CA ASP A 3 -12.63 5.36 14.24
C ASP A 3 -12.91 3.92 14.66
N SER A 4 -12.00 3.00 14.32
CA SER A 4 -12.11 1.58 14.67
C SER A 4 -11.69 1.29 16.12
N GLY A 5 -11.16 2.28 16.85
CA GLY A 5 -10.69 2.12 18.21
C GLY A 5 -9.38 1.32 18.34
N LEU A 6 -8.82 0.82 17.23
CA LEU A 6 -7.54 0.11 17.24
C LEU A 6 -6.40 1.09 17.55
N ARG A 7 -5.55 0.74 18.53
CA ARG A 7 -4.43 1.58 18.98
C ARG A 7 -3.08 0.90 18.83
N ALA A 8 -3.01 -0.40 19.09
CA ALA A 8 -1.80 -1.17 18.87
C ALA A 8 -2.12 -2.65 18.62
N ILE A 9 -1.18 -3.32 17.96
CA ILE A 9 -1.10 -4.78 17.88
C ILE A 9 0.21 -5.15 18.60
N GLY A 10 0.12 -5.99 19.62
CA GLY A 10 1.29 -6.59 20.27
C GLY A 10 1.31 -8.09 20.05
N GLY A 11 2.47 -8.72 20.19
CA GLY A 11 2.61 -10.16 19.99
C GLY A 11 4.03 -10.56 19.60
N ASP A 12 4.18 -11.82 19.21
CA ASP A 12 5.43 -12.33 18.67
C ASP A 12 5.53 -12.06 17.15
N TYR A 13 6.26 -11.00 16.78
CA TYR A 13 6.47 -10.64 15.39
C TYR A 13 7.39 -11.60 14.62
N SER A 14 8.02 -12.58 15.27
CA SER A 14 8.68 -13.68 14.56
C SER A 14 7.67 -14.57 13.81
N GLN A 15 6.39 -14.56 14.20
CA GLN A 15 5.29 -15.27 13.54
C GLN A 15 4.69 -14.47 12.37
N ALA A 16 5.17 -13.26 12.10
CA ALA A 16 4.74 -12.44 10.97
C ALA A 16 5.91 -12.20 10.02
N ALA A 17 5.77 -12.68 8.78
CA ALA A 17 6.71 -12.37 7.72
C ALA A 17 6.01 -11.46 6.71
N TYR A 18 6.62 -10.30 6.44
CA TYR A 18 6.22 -9.45 5.34
C TYR A 18 7.44 -9.18 4.47
N GLY A 19 7.21 -9.00 3.17
CA GLY A 19 8.31 -8.67 2.28
C GLY A 19 7.86 -8.45 0.85
N VAL A 20 8.84 -8.10 0.03
CA VAL A 20 8.66 -8.03 -1.41
C VAL A 20 9.05 -9.38 -1.99
N GLY A 21 8.09 -10.06 -2.63
CA GLY A 21 8.26 -11.42 -3.13
C GLY A 21 8.98 -11.50 -4.47
N MET A 22 9.03 -10.40 -5.22
CA MET A 22 9.71 -10.29 -6.51
C MET A 22 10.42 -8.93 -6.63
N GLU A 23 11.14 -8.73 -7.73
CA GLU A 23 11.82 -7.46 -7.99
C GLU A 23 10.85 -6.28 -8.06
N ILE A 24 11.25 -5.15 -7.47
CA ILE A 24 10.58 -3.86 -7.68
C ILE A 24 11.08 -3.31 -9.02
N SER A 25 10.21 -3.26 -10.02
CA SER A 25 10.56 -2.71 -11.33
C SER A 25 10.05 -1.28 -11.47
N ILE A 26 10.92 -0.39 -11.96
CA ILE A 26 10.59 1.01 -12.23
C ILE A 26 10.78 1.26 -13.71
N LYS A 27 9.70 1.64 -14.41
CA LYS A 27 9.74 2.09 -15.80
C LYS A 27 9.50 3.59 -15.84
N LEU A 28 10.44 4.31 -16.45
CA LEU A 28 10.37 5.75 -16.67
C LEU A 28 9.96 6.01 -18.12
N SER A 29 8.93 6.82 -18.35
CA SER A 29 8.54 7.25 -19.70
C SER A 29 8.20 8.72 -19.75
N ARG A 30 8.67 9.39 -20.82
CA ARG A 30 8.35 10.77 -21.16
C ARG A 30 7.38 10.86 -22.35
N GLU A 31 7.01 9.71 -22.92
CA GLU A 31 6.23 9.61 -24.16
C GLU A 31 4.93 8.81 -23.96
N ALA A 32 4.74 8.20 -22.80
CA ALA A 32 3.55 7.41 -22.49
C ALA A 32 2.29 8.29 -22.29
N THR A 33 1.15 7.67 -22.48
CA THR A 33 -0.17 8.24 -22.17
C THR A 33 -0.74 7.63 -20.88
N TYR A 34 -1.53 8.40 -20.14
CA TYR A 34 -2.31 7.90 -19.01
C TYR A 34 -3.77 8.35 -19.11
N ILE A 35 -4.65 7.65 -18.40
CA ILE A 35 -6.07 7.99 -18.28
C ILE A 35 -6.30 8.52 -16.87
N ASP A 36 -6.94 9.67 -16.74
CA ASP A 36 -7.27 10.28 -15.44
C ASP A 36 -8.56 9.69 -14.85
N GLU A 37 -9.02 10.23 -13.70
CA GLU A 37 -10.25 9.79 -13.04
C GLU A 37 -11.53 10.12 -13.84
N ASP A 38 -11.47 11.11 -14.73
CA ASP A 38 -12.58 11.56 -15.58
C ASP A 38 -12.63 10.84 -16.95
N GLY A 39 -11.65 9.97 -17.23
CA GLY A 39 -11.56 9.19 -18.46
C GLY A 39 -10.90 9.92 -19.63
N ALA A 40 -10.28 11.08 -19.41
CA ALA A 40 -9.53 11.82 -20.42
C ALA A 40 -8.14 11.21 -20.64
N VAL A 41 -7.69 11.19 -21.90
CA VAL A 41 -6.37 10.67 -22.28
C VAL A 41 -5.36 11.82 -22.30
N HIS A 42 -4.35 11.73 -21.43
CA HIS A 42 -3.26 12.70 -21.32
C HIS A 42 -1.97 12.13 -21.89
N ALA A 43 -1.24 12.94 -22.66
CA ALA A 43 0.04 12.55 -23.26
C ALA A 43 1.21 13.23 -22.53
N ALA A 44 2.10 12.43 -21.96
CA ALA A 44 3.22 12.95 -21.17
C ALA A 44 4.14 13.89 -21.97
N PHE A 45 4.30 13.64 -23.26
CA PHE A 45 5.11 14.48 -24.14
C PHE A 45 4.48 15.85 -24.42
N GLN A 46 3.15 15.92 -24.54
CA GLN A 46 2.44 17.17 -24.82
C GLN A 46 2.33 18.08 -23.60
N GLU A 47 2.29 17.48 -22.41
CA GLU A 47 2.07 18.20 -21.14
C GLU A 47 3.36 18.37 -20.32
N ASN A 48 4.52 18.00 -20.88
CA ASN A 48 5.82 18.06 -20.22
C ASN A 48 5.84 17.28 -18.88
N LEU A 49 5.28 16.07 -18.90
CA LEU A 49 5.22 15.18 -17.75
C LEU A 49 6.26 14.07 -17.86
N VAL A 50 6.58 13.49 -16.71
CA VAL A 50 7.41 12.29 -16.59
C VAL A 50 6.59 11.26 -15.81
N LEU A 51 6.26 10.15 -16.46
CA LEU A 51 5.50 9.08 -15.86
C LEU A 51 6.45 8.01 -15.31
N LEU A 52 6.18 7.58 -14.08
CA LEU A 52 6.87 6.47 -13.43
C LEU A 52 5.86 5.36 -13.16
N LEU A 53 6.12 4.18 -13.72
CA LEU A 53 5.38 2.97 -13.36
C LEU A 53 6.27 2.14 -12.43
N ALA A 54 5.88 2.07 -11.16
CA ALA A 54 6.53 1.24 -10.15
C ALA A 54 5.67 -0.01 -9.88
N GLU A 55 6.19 -1.18 -10.24
CA GLU A 55 5.51 -2.47 -10.03
C GLU A 55 6.25 -3.25 -8.94
N ALA A 56 5.53 -3.68 -7.91
CA ALA A 56 6.07 -4.47 -6.81
C ALA A 56 5.03 -5.50 -6.34
N TYR A 57 5.53 -6.68 -5.95
CA TYR A 57 4.71 -7.76 -5.41
C TYR A 57 4.99 -7.90 -3.92
N TYR A 58 3.98 -7.62 -3.10
CA TYR A 58 4.09 -7.73 -1.65
C TYR A 58 3.45 -9.02 -1.17
N GLY A 59 4.12 -9.68 -0.24
CA GLY A 59 3.63 -10.86 0.47
C GLY A 59 3.53 -10.57 1.96
N PHE A 60 2.50 -11.12 2.59
CA PHE A 60 2.35 -11.18 4.04
C PHE A 60 1.92 -12.58 4.43
N VAL A 61 2.64 -13.17 5.38
CA VAL A 61 2.34 -14.49 5.94
C VAL A 61 2.29 -14.37 7.45
N LEU A 62 1.25 -14.94 8.03
CA LEU A 62 1.03 -15.02 9.46
C LEU A 62 1.06 -16.50 9.85
N GLY A 63 1.96 -16.88 10.74
CA GLY A 63 2.08 -18.26 11.25
C GLY A 63 0.88 -18.61 12.13
N ASP A 64 0.76 -17.93 13.27
CA ASP A 64 -0.34 -18.09 14.22
C ASP A 64 -0.95 -16.73 14.56
N ALA A 65 -2.27 -16.62 14.42
CA ALA A 65 -3.01 -15.42 14.77
C ALA A 65 -3.19 -15.25 16.29
N GLU A 66 -3.17 -16.34 17.05
CA GLU A 66 -3.28 -16.31 18.53
C GLU A 66 -2.01 -15.77 19.18
N ALA A 67 -0.89 -15.69 18.45
CA ALA A 67 0.34 -15.04 18.88
C ALA A 67 0.21 -13.50 18.99
N PHE A 68 -0.91 -12.92 18.58
CA PHE A 68 -1.15 -11.47 18.55
C PHE A 68 -2.38 -11.04 19.36
N VAL A 69 -2.23 -9.91 20.05
CA VAL A 69 -3.29 -9.27 20.83
C VAL A 69 -3.54 -7.87 20.31
N LYS A 70 -4.83 -7.51 20.19
CA LYS A 70 -5.26 -6.16 19.80
C LYS A 70 -5.47 -5.31 21.06
N PHE A 71 -4.85 -4.14 21.10
CA PHE A 71 -5.14 -3.12 22.09
C PHE A 71 -6.11 -2.10 21.49
N THR A 72 -7.33 -2.11 22.00
CA THR A 72 -8.35 -1.13 21.65
C THR A 72 -8.43 -0.07 22.74
N GLY A 73 -8.53 1.19 22.34
CA GLY A 73 -8.80 2.30 23.24
C GLY A 73 -10.26 2.69 23.17
N THR A 74 -10.74 3.44 24.17
CA THR A 74 -12.02 4.13 24.05
C THR A 74 -11.96 5.04 22.81
N PRO A 75 -12.85 4.88 21.83
CA PRO A 75 -12.95 5.81 20.71
C PRO A 75 -13.18 7.20 21.30
N SER A 76 -12.40 8.22 20.91
CA SER A 76 -12.69 9.57 21.37
C SER A 76 -13.91 10.08 20.59
N GLY A 77 -15.10 9.82 21.13
CA GLY A 77 -16.37 10.16 20.49
C GLY A 77 -17.63 9.72 21.24
N THR A 78 -17.51 9.29 22.50
CA THR A 78 -18.65 9.11 23.44
C THR A 78 -18.51 10.09 24.59
#